data_AF-X1TBQ1-F1
#
_entry.id   AF-X1TBQ1-F1
#
_cell.length_a   1.000
_cell.length_b   1.000
_cell.length_c   1.000
_cell.angle_alpha   90.00
_cell.angle_beta   90.00
_cell.angle_gamma   90.00
#
_symmetry.space_group_name_H-M   'P 1'
#
loop_
_entity.id
_entity.type
_entity.pdbx_description
1 polymer ?
#
loop_
_entity_poly.entity_id
_entity_poly.type
_entity_poly.pdbx_seq_one_letter_code
_entity_poly.pdbx_strand_id
1 'polypeptide(L)'
;MVRRITGVCGIISQLVGITALLVAISGSPWFSWTEDLISVLGVEGSAKTLFNSGLILTGIFSLMFAIGLGRCLLSGRLGQSAMVSLILGSIAVFDMGVFPRTFDFMHGASTTAFFVFITLALLLIGV
;
A
#
# COMPACT_ATOMS: atom_id res chain seq x y z
N MET A 1 0.70 19.03 -16.52
CA MET A 1 1.16 17.66 -16.86
C MET A 1 1.43 16.83 -15.60
N VAL A 2 2.34 17.26 -14.71
CA VAL A 2 2.70 16.57 -13.45
C VAL A 2 1.48 16.14 -12.62
N ARG A 3 0.50 17.03 -12.38
CA ARG A 3 -0.71 16.70 -11.61
C ARG A 3 -1.55 15.55 -12.20
N ARG A 4 -1.63 15.45 -13.52
CA ARG A 4 -2.36 14.35 -14.20
C ARG A 4 -1.62 13.03 -14.01
N ILE A 5 -0.29 13.05 -14.16
CA ILE A 5 0.56 11.86 -13.97
C ILE A 5 0.41 11.32 -12.55
N THR A 6 0.58 12.18 -11.54
CA THR A 6 0.51 11.76 -10.14
C THR A 6 -0.90 11.29 -9.75
N GLY A 7 -1.95 11.90 -10.30
CA GLY A 7 -3.33 11.43 -10.12
C GLY A 7 -3.56 10.04 -10.71
N VAL A 8 -3.05 9.79 -11.93
CA VAL A 8 -3.11 8.47 -12.57
C VAL A 8 -2.34 7.42 -11.75
N CYS A 9 -1.20 7.77 -11.16
CA CYS A 9 -0.48 6.86 -10.25
C CYS A 9 -1.37 6.40 -9.08
N GLY A 10 -2.23 7.27 -8.53
CA GLY A 10 -3.15 6.87 -7.46
C GLY A 10 -4.14 5.79 -7.91
N ILE A 11 -4.70 5.94 -9.11
CA ILE A 11 -5.60 4.94 -9.71
C ILE A 11 -4.84 3.63 -9.98
N ILE A 12 -3.66 3.71 -10.60
CA ILE A 12 -2.83 2.55 -10.91
C ILE A 12 -2.44 1.80 -9.62
N SER A 13 -2.10 2.51 -8.55
CA SER A 13 -1.77 1.90 -7.25
C SER A 13 -2.87 0.97 -6.74
N GLN A 14 -4.13 1.40 -6.83
CA GLN A 14 -5.30 0.61 -6.44
C GLN A 14 -5.52 -0.59 -7.37
N LEU A 15 -5.42 -0.38 -8.68
CA LEU A 15 -5.59 -1.46 -9.66
C LEU A 15 -4.50 -2.54 -9.49
N VAL A 16 -3.25 -2.13 -9.32
CA VAL A 16 -2.12 -3.04 -9.08
C VAL A 16 -2.33 -3.85 -7.81
N GLY A 17 -2.69 -3.19 -6.70
CA GLY A 17 -2.86 -3.86 -5.41
C GLY A 17 -4.00 -4.88 -5.42
N ILE A 18 -5.18 -4.48 -5.91
CA ILE A 18 -6.34 -5.36 -6.01
C ILE A 18 -6.08 -6.51 -6.99
N THR A 19 -5.48 -6.23 -8.15
CA THR A 19 -5.20 -7.28 -9.15
C THR A 19 -4.18 -8.28 -8.61
N ALA A 20 -3.09 -7.82 -8.01
CA ALA A 20 -2.08 -8.71 -7.43
C ALA A 20 -2.68 -9.59 -6.33
N LEU A 21 -3.51 -9.02 -5.44
CA LEU A 21 -4.22 -9.76 -4.40
C LEU A 21 -5.14 -10.83 -4.99
N LEU A 22 -6.04 -10.46 -5.91
CA LEU A 22 -7.03 -11.38 -6.46
C LEU A 22 -6.35 -12.50 -7.27
N VAL A 23 -5.32 -12.18 -8.05
CA VAL A 23 -4.57 -13.19 -8.80
C VAL A 23 -3.80 -14.11 -7.85
N ALA A 24 -3.15 -13.58 -6.81
CA ALA A 24 -2.46 -14.38 -5.80
C ALA A 24 -3.40 -15.37 -5.09
N ILE A 25 -4.61 -14.92 -4.73
CA ILE A 25 -5.64 -15.78 -4.12
C ILE A 25 -6.14 -16.83 -5.12
N SER A 26 -6.42 -16.44 -6.37
CA SER A 26 -6.87 -17.39 -7.40
C SER A 26 -5.84 -18.50 -7.68
N GLY A 27 -4.55 -18.18 -7.54
CA GLY A 27 -3.44 -19.12 -7.69
C GLY A 27 -3.11 -19.91 -6.42
N SER A 28 -3.83 -19.68 -5.32
CA SER A 28 -3.57 -20.30 -4.01
C SER A 28 -4.83 -20.99 -3.47
N PRO A 29 -5.22 -22.17 -4.00
CA PRO A 29 -6.46 -22.85 -3.60
C PRO A 29 -6.55 -23.24 -2.13
N TRP A 30 -5.41 -23.24 -1.43
CA TRP A 30 -5.31 -23.53 0.00
C TRP A 30 -5.70 -22.33 0.88
N PHE A 31 -5.72 -21.11 0.33
CA PHE A 31 -5.98 -19.89 1.08
C PHE A 31 -7.45 -19.82 1.53
N SER A 32 -7.66 -19.65 2.83
CA SER A 32 -8.98 -19.41 3.43
C SER A 32 -9.11 -17.96 3.91
N TRP A 33 -10.15 -17.26 3.47
CA TRP A 33 -10.43 -15.89 3.92
C TRP A 33 -10.73 -15.77 5.42
N THR A 34 -11.19 -16.84 6.07
CA THR A 34 -11.58 -16.81 7.50
C THR A 34 -10.46 -17.27 8.42
N GLU A 35 -9.57 -18.13 7.94
CA GLU A 35 -8.52 -18.75 8.76
C GLU A 35 -7.16 -18.10 8.51
N ASP A 36 -6.89 -17.66 7.28
CA ASP A 36 -5.58 -17.18 6.88
C ASP A 36 -5.51 -15.66 6.87
N LEU A 37 -4.35 -15.17 7.30
CA LEU A 37 -4.00 -13.77 7.09
C LEU A 37 -3.52 -13.59 5.65
N ILE A 38 -4.00 -12.54 4.98
CA ILE A 38 -3.67 -12.23 3.58
C ILE A 38 -2.15 -12.26 3.32
N SER A 39 -1.33 -11.78 4.27
CA SER A 39 0.12 -11.75 4.06
C SER A 39 0.82 -13.11 4.09
N VAL A 40 0.12 -14.21 4.41
CA VAL A 40 0.64 -15.58 4.22
C VAL A 40 0.87 -15.87 2.73
N LEU A 41 0.12 -15.24 1.82
CA LEU A 41 0.35 -15.31 0.38
C LEU A 41 1.75 -14.80 -0.04
N GLY A 42 2.40 -14.00 0.81
CA GLY A 42 3.76 -13.49 0.60
C GLY A 42 4.88 -14.41 1.13
N VAL A 43 4.55 -15.54 1.77
CA VAL A 43 5.53 -16.41 2.43
C VAL A 43 5.88 -17.62 1.55
N GLU A 44 4.84 -18.31 1.06
CA GLU A 44 4.97 -19.62 0.41
C GLU A 44 4.12 -19.73 -0.84
N GLY A 45 4.43 -20.72 -1.67
CA GLY A 45 3.71 -21.00 -2.90
C GLY A 45 4.13 -20.13 -4.09
N SER A 46 3.53 -20.41 -5.24
CA SER A 46 3.80 -19.74 -6.51
C SER A 46 3.34 -18.27 -6.53
N ALA A 47 2.40 -17.90 -5.66
CA ALA A 47 1.87 -16.54 -5.56
C ALA A 47 2.81 -15.55 -4.86
N LYS A 48 3.81 -16.03 -4.09
CA LYS A 48 4.74 -15.22 -3.30
C LYS A 48 5.31 -14.02 -4.04
N THR A 49 5.95 -14.28 -5.19
CA THR A 49 6.63 -13.24 -5.95
C THR A 49 5.64 -12.20 -6.48
N LEU A 50 4.49 -12.66 -6.99
CA LEU A 50 3.44 -11.79 -7.51
C LEU A 50 2.85 -10.91 -6.41
N PHE A 51 2.48 -11.50 -5.28
CA PHE A 51 1.87 -10.80 -4.15
C PHE A 51 2.80 -9.71 -3.59
N ASN A 52 4.04 -10.07 -3.27
CA ASN A 52 5.02 -9.13 -2.70
C ASN A 52 5.41 -8.04 -3.70
N SER A 53 5.59 -8.39 -4.98
CA SER A 53 5.87 -7.40 -6.03
C SER A 53 4.68 -6.46 -6.26
N GLY A 54 3.45 -6.97 -6.12
CA GLY A 54 2.23 -6.16 -6.13
C GLY A 54 2.23 -5.10 -5.04
N LEU A 55 2.54 -5.48 -3.80
CA LEU A 55 2.63 -4.53 -2.66
C LEU A 55 3.71 -3.47 -2.90
N ILE A 56 4.89 -3.87 -3.38
CA ILE A 56 5.99 -2.97 -3.74
C ILE A 56 5.53 -1.93 -4.77
N LEU A 57 4.92 -2.39 -5.87
CA LEU A 57 4.45 -1.50 -6.93
C LEU A 57 3.31 -0.59 -6.45
N THR A 58 2.37 -1.12 -5.66
CA THR A 58 1.31 -0.33 -5.01
C THR A 58 1.91 0.81 -4.18
N GLY A 59 2.94 0.52 -3.37
CA GLY A 59 3.63 1.53 -2.57
C GLY A 59 4.34 2.59 -3.43
N ILE A 60 5.03 2.18 -4.50
CA ILE A 60 5.70 3.12 -5.43
C ILE A 60 4.67 4.07 -6.07
N PHE A 61 3.59 3.53 -6.64
CA PHE A 61 2.57 4.35 -7.28
C PHE A 61 1.80 5.22 -6.28
N SER A 62 1.54 4.72 -5.07
CA SER A 62 0.90 5.48 -3.99
C SER A 62 1.79 6.64 -3.53
N LEU A 63 3.11 6.42 -3.44
CA LEU A 63 4.07 7.46 -3.06
C LEU A 63 4.11 8.59 -4.08
N MET A 64 4.14 8.24 -5.38
CA MET A 64 4.05 9.23 -6.47
C MET A 64 2.75 10.03 -6.40
N PHE A 65 1.64 9.37 -6.09
CA PHE A 65 0.35 10.03 -5.88
C PHE A 65 0.38 10.98 -4.68
N ALA A 66 0.88 10.54 -3.52
CA ALA A 66 0.94 11.33 -2.30
C ALA A 66 1.72 12.63 -2.48
N ILE A 67 2.91 12.56 -3.10
CA ILE A 67 3.75 13.73 -3.40
C ILE A 67 3.02 14.70 -4.34
N GLY A 68 2.34 14.18 -5.36
CA GLY A 68 1.57 15.01 -6.30
C GLY A 68 0.34 15.65 -5.68
N LEU A 69 -0.39 14.89 -4.85
CA LEU A 69 -1.59 15.35 -4.15
C LEU A 69 -1.26 16.51 -3.22
N GLY A 70 -0.21 16.36 -2.41
CA GLY A 70 0.23 17.40 -1.48
C GLY A 70 0.62 18.72 -2.14
N ARG A 71 1.25 18.66 -3.32
CA ARG A 71 1.61 19.85 -4.10
C ARG A 71 0.41 20.55 -4.75
N CYS A 72 -0.72 19.86 -4.91
CA CYS A 72 -1.82 20.35 -5.75
C CYS A 72 -3.09 20.71 -4.99
N LEU A 73 -3.41 20.02 -3.90
CA LEU A 73 -4.74 20.07 -3.28
C LEU A 73 -4.71 20.38 -1.78
N LEU A 74 -3.55 20.26 -1.12
CA LEU A 74 -3.46 20.22 0.35
C LEU A 74 -2.65 21.41 0.89
N SER A 75 -3.13 22.63 0.66
CA SER A 75 -2.51 23.84 1.22
C SER A 75 -2.90 24.03 2.69
N GLY A 76 -1.92 24.18 3.58
CA GLY A 76 -2.13 24.38 5.02
C GLY A 76 -1.58 23.24 5.87
N ARG A 77 -1.55 23.43 7.20
CA ARG A 77 -0.91 22.47 8.13
C ARG A 77 -1.59 21.09 8.10
N LEU A 78 -2.92 21.05 8.11
CA LEU A 78 -3.70 19.81 8.02
C LEU A 78 -3.40 19.05 6.72
N GLY A 79 -3.42 19.75 5.59
CA GLY A 79 -3.09 19.18 4.29
C GLY A 79 -1.65 18.63 4.20
N GLN A 80 -0.68 19.33 4.80
CA GLN A 80 0.70 18.83 4.88
C GLN A 80 0.80 17.57 5.75
N SER A 81 0.12 17.53 6.90
CA SER A 81 0.07 16.34 7.75
C SER A 81 -0.61 15.15 7.05
N ALA A 82 -1.67 15.38 6.27
CA ALA A 82 -2.29 14.37 5.43
C ALA A 82 -1.32 13.81 4.39
N MET A 83 -0.60 14.68 3.68
CA MET A 83 0.42 14.29 2.70
C MET A 83 1.52 13.44 3.35
N VAL A 84 2.07 13.89 4.47
CA VAL A 84 3.11 13.14 5.19
C VAL A 84 2.60 11.78 5.62
N SER A 85 1.37 11.71 6.13
CA SER A 85 0.73 10.45 6.51
C SER A 85 0.57 9.52 5.31
N LEU A 86 0.12 10.02 4.15
CA LEU A 86 0.05 9.20 2.92
C LEU A 86 1.42 8.71 2.47
N ILE A 87 2.48 9.53 2.58
CA ILE A 87 3.85 9.14 2.23
C ILE A 87 4.30 7.98 3.13
N LEU A 88 4.12 8.11 4.45
CA LEU A 88 4.49 7.09 5.41
C LEU A 88 3.70 5.80 5.21
N GLY A 89 2.39 5.89 4.93
CA GLY A 89 1.58 4.72 4.56
C GLY A 89 2.04 4.06 3.26
N SER A 90 2.44 4.85 2.26
CA SER A 90 2.95 4.34 0.98
C SER A 90 4.28 3.60 1.14
N ILE A 91 5.16 4.10 1.99
CA ILE A 91 6.42 3.42 2.36
C ILE A 91 6.10 2.13 3.12
N ALA A 92 5.17 2.17 4.06
CA ALA A 92 4.80 1.01 4.86
C ALA A 92 4.24 -0.16 4.01
N VAL A 93 3.40 0.10 3.00
CA VAL A 93 2.93 -0.96 2.08
C VAL A 93 4.02 -1.47 1.14
N PHE A 94 4.95 -0.59 0.71
CA PHE A 94 6.15 -1.03 -0.01
C PHE A 94 6.97 -1.99 0.85
N ASP A 95 7.22 -1.61 2.11
CA ASP A 95 7.99 -2.41 3.05
C ASP A 95 7.32 -3.75 3.39
N MET A 96 5.98 -3.83 3.43
CA MET A 96 5.29 -5.11 3.58
C MET A 96 5.60 -6.10 2.45
N GLY A 97 5.86 -5.61 1.23
CA GLY A 97 6.29 -6.45 0.12
C GLY A 97 7.78 -6.79 0.16
N VAL A 98 8.64 -5.87 0.62
CA VAL A 98 10.09 -6.10 0.78
C VAL A 98 10.40 -7.02 1.95
N PHE A 99 9.64 -6.90 3.03
CA PHE A 99 9.72 -7.72 4.23
C PHE A 99 8.43 -8.53 4.36
N PRO A 100 8.31 -9.66 3.63
CA PRO A 100 7.22 -10.59 3.83
C PRO A 100 7.23 -11.12 5.27
N ARG A 101 6.15 -11.80 5.67
CA ARG A 101 5.96 -12.30 7.04
C ARG A 101 7.10 -13.22 7.56
N THR A 102 7.96 -13.76 6.71
CA THR A 102 9.23 -14.39 7.15
C THR A 102 10.11 -13.46 8.00
N PHE A 103 9.92 -12.15 7.90
CA PHE A 103 10.54 -11.12 8.72
C PHE A 103 9.54 -10.58 9.76
N ASP A 104 9.11 -11.43 10.70
CA ASP A 104 8.00 -11.15 11.64
C ASP A 104 7.95 -9.72 12.18
N PHE A 105 9.04 -9.25 12.78
CA PHE A 105 9.10 -7.91 13.37
C PHE A 105 8.95 -6.79 12.32
N MET A 106 9.72 -6.86 11.23
CA MET A 106 9.69 -5.83 10.18
C MET A 106 8.33 -5.80 9.50
N HIS A 107 7.79 -6.97 9.14
CA HIS A 107 6.48 -7.10 8.53
C HIS A 107 5.37 -6.56 9.45
N GLY A 108 5.41 -6.92 10.73
CA GLY A 108 4.45 -6.43 11.74
C GLY A 108 4.50 -4.91 11.94
N ALA A 109 5.71 -4.34 11.99
CA ALA A 109 5.91 -2.90 12.09
C ALA A 109 5.38 -2.16 10.85
N SER A 110 5.70 -2.64 9.64
CA SER A 110 5.19 -2.09 8.39
C SER A 110 3.67 -2.20 8.27
N THR A 111 3.10 -3.34 8.67
CA THR A 111 1.63 -3.52 8.69
C THR A 111 0.96 -2.52 9.62
N THR A 112 1.48 -2.35 10.84
CA THR A 112 0.95 -1.41 11.82
C THR A 112 1.06 0.03 11.32
N ALA A 113 2.24 0.41 10.80
CA ALA A 113 2.48 1.74 10.25
C ALA A 113 1.51 2.07 9.10
N PHE A 114 1.27 1.12 8.18
CA PHE A 114 0.34 1.32 7.09
C PHE A 114 -1.07 1.64 7.58
N PHE A 115 -1.63 0.81 8.46
CA PHE A 115 -3.00 1.04 8.95
C PHE A 115 -3.11 2.37 9.72
N VAL A 116 -2.14 2.69 10.57
CA VAL A 116 -2.12 3.96 11.31
C VAL A 116 -2.05 5.15 10.37
N PHE A 117 -1.08 5.17 9.45
CA PHE A 117 -0.83 6.33 8.61
C PHE A 117 -1.84 6.50 7.48
N ILE A 118 -2.38 5.43 6.90
CA ILE A 118 -3.47 5.53 5.93
C ILE A 118 -4.75 6.02 6.60
N THR A 119 -5.09 5.50 7.79
CA THR A 119 -6.26 5.97 8.54
C THR A 119 -6.12 7.45 8.88
N LEU A 120 -4.96 7.86 9.40
CA LEU A 120 -4.68 9.25 9.72
C LEU A 120 -4.76 10.14 8.48
N ALA A 121 -4.19 9.70 7.35
CA ALA A 121 -4.27 10.42 6.10
C ALA A 121 -5.72 10.64 5.64
N LEU A 122 -6.53 9.58 5.62
CA LEU A 122 -7.92 9.67 5.19
C LEU A 122 -8.74 10.60 6.09
N LEU A 123 -8.53 10.52 7.41
CA LEU A 123 -9.17 11.44 8.36
C LEU A 123 -8.78 12.90 8.10
N LEU A 124 -7.48 13.18 7.91
CA LEU A 124 -6.98 14.53 7.68
C LEU A 124 -7.37 15.10 6.31
N ILE A 125 -7.67 14.26 5.33
CA ILE A 125 -8.17 14.68 4.01
C ILE A 125 -9.69 14.94 4.05
N GLY A 126 -10.43 14.20 4.87
CA GLY A 126 -11.88 14.28 4.97
C GLY A 126 -12.41 15.39 5.90
N VAL A 127 -11.54 16.02 6.70
CA VAL A 127 -11.85 17.14 7.60
C VAL A 127 -11.38 18.45 6.99
#